data_AF-A0A9P6DHI9-F1
#
_entry.id   AF-A0A9P6DHI9-F1
#
_cell.length_a   1.000
_cell.length_b   1.000
_cell.length_c   1.000
_cell.angle_alpha   90.00
_cell.angle_beta   90.00
_cell.angle_gamma   90.00
#
_symmetry.space_group_name_H-M   'P 1'
#
loop_
_entity.id
_entity.type
_entity.pdbx_description
1 polymer ?
#
loop_
_entity_poly.entity_id
_entity_poly.type
_entity_poly.pdbx_seq_one_letter_code
_entity_poly.pdbx_strand_id
1 'polypeptide(L)'
;MSATHSTRSMDTNKNPGNVAGGLKAAIHNPNVSEEAKSHAAERLREMGGDDQPDTMSASNPAGYSDGISHFQFEDQGESITRRDVDYAREILEAVGYSVEQPSETTEDEHQTRVLAGYKAALSNPRVSKEAKQHAQDYLDAHGATAD
;
A
#
# COMPACT_ATOMS: atom_id res chain seq x y z
N MET A 1 43.83 27.89 -4.14
CA MET A 1 42.63 27.68 -3.31
C MET A 1 42.18 26.25 -3.54
N SER A 2 42.46 25.33 -2.62
CA SER A 2 42.18 23.89 -2.77
C SER A 2 40.73 23.57 -2.41
N ALA A 3 39.99 22.97 -3.34
CA ALA A 3 38.67 22.43 -3.07
C ALA A 3 38.79 21.05 -2.42
N THR A 4 38.43 20.97 -1.14
CA THR A 4 38.28 19.70 -0.42
C THR A 4 36.94 19.09 -0.80
N HIS A 5 36.94 18.12 -1.72
CA HIS A 5 35.78 17.26 -1.92
C HIS A 5 35.67 16.30 -0.74
N SER A 6 34.88 16.70 0.26
CA SER A 6 34.41 15.83 1.34
C SER A 6 33.50 14.76 0.72
N THR A 7 34.05 13.55 0.56
CA THR A 7 33.29 12.36 0.17
C THR A 7 32.29 12.05 1.28
N ARG A 8 31.05 12.50 1.09
CA ARG A 8 29.91 12.12 1.92
C ARG A 8 29.76 10.60 1.86
N SER A 9 30.17 9.93 2.93
CA SER A 9 29.95 8.51 3.18
C SER A 9 28.45 8.23 2.99
N MET A 10 28.12 7.50 1.92
CA MET A 10 26.78 7.02 1.64
C MET A 10 26.54 5.80 2.54
N ASP A 11 26.45 6.03 3.84
CA ASP A 11 25.99 5.03 4.78
C ASP A 11 24.48 4.88 4.55
N THR A 12 24.13 4.04 3.56
CA THR A 12 22.77 3.62 3.26
C THR A 12 22.20 2.99 4.52
N ASN A 13 21.52 3.80 5.32
CA ASN A 13 20.70 3.38 6.44
C ASN A 13 19.53 2.56 5.88
N LYS A 14 19.79 1.29 5.56
CA LYS A 14 18.81 0.37 4.98
C LYS A 14 17.73 0.16 6.04
N ASN A 15 16.55 0.72 5.80
CA ASN A 15 15.40 0.50 6.66
C ASN A 15 15.10 -1.01 6.67
N PRO A 16 15.26 -1.72 7.81
CA PRO A 16 15.09 -3.16 7.86
C PRO A 16 13.70 -3.62 7.41
N GLY A 17 12.66 -2.78 7.59
CA GLY A 17 11.31 -3.06 7.10
C GLY A 17 11.22 -3.10 5.56
N ASN A 18 11.95 -2.23 4.87
CA ASN A 18 11.97 -2.23 3.40
C ASN A 18 12.72 -3.45 2.85
N VAL A 19 13.78 -3.88 3.55
CA VAL A 19 14.52 -5.09 3.19
C VAL A 19 13.64 -6.32 3.39
N ALA A 20 12.97 -6.45 4.54
CA ALA A 20 12.05 -7.53 4.82
C ALA A 20 10.91 -7.61 3.79
N GLY A 21 10.29 -6.47 3.44
CA GLY A 21 9.25 -6.41 2.42
C GLY A 21 9.74 -6.86 1.02
N GLY A 22 10.95 -6.46 0.63
CA GLY A 22 11.56 -6.88 -0.63
C GLY A 22 11.87 -8.39 -0.68
N LEU A 23 12.35 -8.96 0.43
CA LEU A 23 12.60 -10.40 0.55
C LEU A 23 11.29 -11.20 0.48
N LYS A 24 10.23 -10.75 1.18
CA LYS A 24 8.89 -11.37 1.11
C LYS A 24 8.34 -11.35 -0.32
N ALA A 25 8.47 -10.23 -1.04
CA ALA A 25 8.04 -10.14 -2.43
C ALA A 25 8.81 -11.12 -3.34
N ALA A 26 10.11 -11.33 -3.10
CA ALA A 26 10.92 -12.27 -3.87
C ALA A 26 10.47 -13.73 -3.66
N ILE A 27 10.06 -14.11 -2.45
CA ILE A 27 9.57 -15.46 -2.12
C ILE A 27 8.31 -15.81 -2.91
N HIS A 28 7.37 -14.85 -3.03
CA HIS A 28 6.09 -15.07 -3.71
C HIS A 28 6.13 -14.84 -5.23
N ASN A 29 7.22 -14.31 -5.78
CA ASN A 29 7.31 -14.03 -7.21
C ASN A 29 7.55 -15.32 -8.02
N PRO A 30 6.63 -15.74 -8.92
CA PRO A 30 6.78 -16.94 -9.71
C PRO A 30 7.95 -16.88 -10.71
N ASN A 31 8.47 -15.67 -11.01
CA ASN A 31 9.61 -15.46 -11.91
C ASN A 31 10.97 -15.58 -11.21
N VAL A 32 11.00 -15.82 -9.89
CA VAL A 32 12.23 -16.01 -9.12
C VAL A 32 12.54 -17.50 -8.99
N SER A 33 13.81 -17.87 -9.05
CA SER A 33 14.24 -19.26 -8.89
C SER A 33 14.01 -19.76 -7.46
N GLU A 34 13.78 -21.06 -7.31
CA GLU A 34 13.56 -21.69 -5.99
C GLU A 34 14.77 -21.51 -5.05
N GLU A 35 15.99 -21.54 -5.58
CA GLU A 35 17.21 -21.25 -4.81
C GLU A 35 17.21 -19.81 -4.27
N ALA A 36 16.82 -18.83 -5.10
CA ALA A 36 16.74 -17.44 -4.68
C ALA A 36 15.61 -17.20 -3.67
N LYS A 37 14.47 -17.89 -3.80
CA LYS A 37 13.38 -17.87 -2.81
C LYS A 37 13.84 -18.43 -1.46
N SER A 38 14.55 -19.56 -1.48
CA SER A 38 15.11 -20.17 -0.27
C SER A 38 16.05 -19.24 0.47
N HIS A 39 16.98 -18.59 -0.26
CA HIS A 39 17.88 -17.59 0.32
C HIS A 39 17.16 -16.36 0.84
N ALA A 40 16.12 -15.88 0.13
CA ALA A 40 15.31 -14.76 0.60
C ALA A 40 14.57 -15.10 1.90
N ALA A 41 14.02 -16.31 2.01
CA ALA A 41 13.35 -16.78 3.21
C ALA A 41 14.30 -16.95 4.40
N GLU A 42 15.52 -17.44 4.17
CA GLU A 42 16.55 -17.54 5.21
C GLU A 42 16.95 -16.16 5.74
N ARG A 43 17.20 -15.20 4.85
CA ARG A 43 17.51 -13.82 5.22
C ARG A 43 16.35 -13.12 5.94
N LEU A 44 15.12 -13.40 5.53
CA LEU A 44 13.93 -12.83 6.17
C LEU A 44 13.80 -13.31 7.62
N ARG A 45 14.02 -14.62 7.86
CA ARG A 45 14.06 -15.21 9.21
C ARG A 45 15.21 -14.66 10.07
N GLU A 46 16.39 -14.47 9.50
CA GLU A 46 17.55 -13.87 10.19
C GLU A 46 17.23 -12.45 10.68
N MET A 47 16.43 -11.71 9.91
CA MET A 47 15.99 -10.35 10.25
C MET A 47 14.78 -10.31 11.21
N GLY A 48 14.27 -11.46 11.64
CA GLY A 48 13.05 -11.56 12.47
C GLY A 48 11.76 -11.23 11.70
N GLY A 49 11.80 -11.26 10.38
CA GLY A 49 10.63 -11.17 9.53
C GLY A 49 10.00 -12.56 9.39
N ASP A 50 8.72 -12.68 9.72
CA ASP A 50 8.00 -13.92 9.52
C ASP A 50 7.52 -14.01 8.06
N ASP A 51 7.76 -15.17 7.44
CA ASP A 51 7.12 -15.61 6.20
C ASP A 51 5.68 -16.06 6.49
N GLN A 52 4.96 -15.33 7.34
CA GLN A 52 3.52 -15.45 7.34
C GLN A 52 3.07 -14.84 6.01
N PRO A 53 2.34 -15.59 5.15
CA PRO A 53 1.55 -14.92 4.15
C PRO A 53 0.76 -13.89 4.94
N ASP A 54 0.78 -12.63 4.52
CA ASP A 54 -0.18 -11.69 5.04
C ASP A 54 -1.55 -12.24 4.59
N THR A 55 -2.11 -13.17 5.38
CA THR A 55 -3.53 -13.23 5.63
C THR A 55 -3.81 -11.92 6.36
N MET A 56 -3.64 -10.81 5.63
CA MET A 56 -4.40 -9.62 5.89
C MET A 56 -5.79 -10.16 6.11
N SER A 57 -6.23 -10.03 7.36
CA SER A 57 -7.62 -9.96 7.73
C SER A 57 -8.29 -9.21 6.59
N ALA A 58 -8.86 -9.98 5.67
CA ALA A 58 -9.79 -9.50 4.68
C ALA A 58 -10.99 -9.14 5.54
N SER A 59 -10.90 -7.96 6.13
CA SER A 59 -12.02 -7.08 6.41
C SER A 59 -12.83 -7.11 5.14
N ASN A 60 -13.83 -7.99 5.16
CA ASN A 60 -14.68 -8.40 4.07
C ASN A 60 -15.09 -7.18 3.22
N PRO A 61 -14.45 -6.89 2.06
CA PRO A 61 -15.06 -6.01 1.09
C PRO A 61 -16.12 -6.87 0.42
N ALA A 62 -17.38 -6.49 0.61
CA ALA A 62 -18.55 -7.18 0.11
C ALA A 62 -18.33 -7.75 -1.31
N GLY A 63 -18.44 -9.08 -1.46
CA GLY A 63 -18.75 -9.72 -2.74
C GLY A 63 -17.66 -10.55 -3.41
N TYR A 64 -17.21 -11.65 -2.78
CA TYR A 64 -16.58 -12.76 -3.51
C TYR A 64 -17.18 -14.10 -3.06
N SER A 65 -18.19 -14.55 -3.81
CA SER A 65 -18.78 -15.88 -3.68
C SER A 65 -18.03 -16.84 -4.61
N ASP A 66 -17.04 -17.56 -4.09
CA ASP A 66 -16.61 -18.81 -4.74
C ASP A 66 -16.10 -19.82 -3.70
N GLY A 67 -17.00 -20.73 -3.32
CA GLY A 67 -16.75 -22.16 -3.49
C GLY A 67 -15.63 -22.87 -2.72
N ILE A 68 -15.01 -22.32 -1.68
CA ILE A 68 -14.05 -23.11 -0.88
C ILE A 68 -14.79 -23.92 0.19
N SER A 69 -15.02 -25.17 -0.18
CA SER A 69 -15.51 -26.26 0.65
C SER A 69 -14.69 -26.44 1.94
N HIS A 70 -15.38 -26.32 3.07
CA HIS A 70 -15.21 -27.14 4.27
C HIS A 70 -13.75 -27.42 4.71
N PHE A 71 -13.16 -26.47 5.43
CA PHE A 71 -12.03 -26.73 6.32
C PHE A 71 -12.49 -26.46 7.76
N GLN A 72 -12.69 -27.52 8.53
CA GLN A 72 -13.01 -27.42 9.96
C GLN A 72 -11.73 -27.01 10.71
N PHE A 73 -11.59 -25.73 11.00
CA PHE A 73 -10.72 -25.26 12.08
C PHE A 73 -11.57 -25.12 13.34
N GLU A 74 -11.39 -26.05 14.28
CA GLU A 74 -11.84 -25.87 15.66
C GLU A 74 -10.86 -24.91 16.35
N ASP A 75 -10.99 -23.62 16.06
CA ASP A 75 -10.29 -22.57 16.79
C ASP A 75 -11.11 -22.26 18.05
N GLN A 76 -10.60 -22.64 19.22
CA GLN A 76 -11.14 -22.20 20.51
C GLN A 76 -10.75 -20.74 20.82
N GLY A 77 -10.80 -19.89 19.80
CA GLY A 77 -10.64 -18.46 19.91
C GLY A 77 -11.98 -17.85 20.28
N GLU A 78 -12.05 -17.29 21.49
CA GLU A 78 -13.19 -16.52 21.99
C GLU A 78 -13.58 -15.46 20.95
N SER A 79 -14.65 -15.74 20.19
CA SER A 79 -15.11 -14.87 19.12
C SER A 79 -15.41 -13.51 19.73
N ILE A 80 -14.73 -12.45 19.27
CA ILE A 80 -15.01 -11.06 19.68
C ILE A 80 -16.52 -10.87 19.60
N THR A 81 -17.16 -10.77 20.76
CA THR A 81 -18.61 -10.67 20.81
C THR A 81 -18.99 -9.24 20.47
N ARG A 82 -20.23 -9.05 20.03
CA ARG A 82 -20.77 -7.70 19.82
C ARG A 82 -20.61 -6.82 21.08
N ARG A 83 -20.65 -7.45 22.26
CA ARG A 83 -20.47 -6.81 23.56
C ARG A 83 -19.04 -6.31 23.79
N ASP A 84 -18.03 -7.03 23.30
CA ASP A 84 -16.63 -6.62 23.40
C ASP A 84 -16.32 -5.45 22.47
N VAL A 85 -16.93 -5.43 21.28
CA VAL A 85 -16.85 -4.29 20.33
C VAL A 85 -17.52 -3.05 20.92
N ASP A 86 -18.70 -3.21 21.54
CA ASP A 86 -19.43 -2.10 22.15
C ASP A 86 -18.68 -1.55 23.38
N TYR A 87 -18.10 -2.42 24.21
CA TYR A 87 -17.28 -2.02 25.37
C TYR A 87 -16.01 -1.27 24.94
N ALA A 88 -15.31 -1.76 23.91
CA ALA A 88 -14.13 -1.08 23.39
C ALA A 88 -14.49 0.33 22.87
N ARG A 89 -15.65 0.49 22.22
CA ARG A 89 -16.14 1.79 21.76
C ARG A 89 -16.43 2.75 22.92
N GLU A 90 -17.09 2.28 23.98
CA GLU A 90 -17.41 3.09 25.17
C GLU A 90 -16.14 3.60 25.88
N ILE A 91 -15.13 2.73 26.05
CA ILE A 91 -13.85 3.11 26.65
C ILE A 91 -13.13 4.15 25.78
N LEU A 92 -13.11 3.97 24.46
CA LEU A 92 -12.46 4.90 23.52
C LEU A 92 -13.14 6.29 23.51
N GLU A 93 -14.46 6.32 23.61
CA GLU A 93 -15.23 7.56 23.72
C GLU A 93 -14.99 8.27 25.06
N ALA A 94 -14.95 7.51 26.17
CA ALA A 94 -14.68 8.04 27.51
C ALA A 94 -13.26 8.65 27.64
N VAL A 95 -12.27 8.12 26.91
CA VAL A 95 -10.91 8.69 26.88
C VAL A 95 -10.76 9.83 25.87
N GLY A 96 -11.86 10.26 25.23
CA GLY A 96 -11.87 11.38 24.30
C GLY A 96 -11.18 11.10 22.96
N TYR A 97 -10.98 9.82 22.62
CA TYR A 97 -10.48 9.42 21.30
C TYR A 97 -11.64 9.37 20.32
N SER A 98 -12.14 10.55 19.95
CA SER A 98 -13.01 10.71 18.80
C SER A 98 -12.20 10.29 17.57
N VAL A 99 -12.56 9.18 16.94
CA VAL A 99 -12.14 8.93 15.55
C VAL A 99 -12.91 9.94 14.71
N GLU A 100 -12.46 11.19 14.72
CA GLU A 100 -12.73 12.11 13.63
C GLU A 100 -12.09 11.43 12.42
N GLN A 101 -12.94 10.76 11.63
CA GLN A 101 -12.53 10.27 10.32
C GLN A 101 -11.83 11.46 9.65
N PRO A 102 -10.54 11.35 9.29
CA PRO A 102 -9.85 12.43 8.63
C PRO A 102 -10.72 12.80 7.45
N SER A 103 -11.20 14.05 7.43
CA SER A 103 -12.17 14.54 6.45
C SER A 103 -11.77 14.00 5.09
N GLU A 104 -12.56 13.07 4.57
CA GLU A 104 -12.31 12.49 3.25
C GLU A 104 -12.17 13.68 2.31
N THR A 105 -11.05 13.76 1.58
CA THR A 105 -10.88 14.80 0.56
C THR A 105 -12.13 14.77 -0.29
N THR A 106 -12.83 15.89 -0.38
CA THR A 106 -14.11 15.93 -1.09
C THR A 106 -13.89 15.43 -2.52
N GLU A 107 -14.90 14.79 -3.11
CA GLU A 107 -14.78 14.24 -4.47
C GLU A 107 -14.34 15.32 -5.47
N ASP A 108 -14.75 16.57 -5.26
CA ASP A 108 -14.35 17.74 -6.03
C ASP A 108 -12.85 18.06 -5.93
N GLU A 109 -12.27 17.98 -4.73
CA GLU A 109 -10.82 18.17 -4.51
C GLU A 109 -10.01 17.05 -5.17
N HIS A 110 -10.51 15.82 -5.10
CA HIS A 110 -9.90 14.68 -5.76
C HIS A 110 -9.88 14.89 -7.27
N GLN A 111 -11.03 15.23 -7.88
CA GLN A 111 -11.12 15.50 -9.31
C GLN A 111 -10.20 16.66 -9.73
N THR A 112 -10.17 17.75 -8.96
CA THR A 112 -9.26 18.89 -9.23
C THR A 112 -7.79 18.44 -9.29
N ARG A 113 -7.37 17.58 -8.36
CA ARG A 113 -5.99 17.06 -8.32
C ARG A 113 -5.70 16.11 -9.49
N VAL A 114 -6.67 15.28 -9.87
CA VAL A 114 -6.56 14.38 -11.03
C VAL A 114 -6.37 15.19 -12.32
N LEU A 115 -7.22 16.19 -12.56
CA LEU A 115 -7.15 17.05 -13.75
C LEU A 115 -5.82 17.81 -13.80
N ALA A 116 -5.34 18.32 -12.66
CA ALA A 116 -4.03 18.96 -12.58
C ALA A 116 -2.88 18.00 -12.95
N GLY A 117 -2.98 16.73 -12.55
CA GLY A 117 -2.02 15.68 -12.91
C GLY A 117 -1.98 15.41 -14.42
N TYR A 118 -3.13 15.27 -15.05
CA TYR A 118 -3.22 15.08 -16.51
C TYR A 118 -2.68 16.29 -17.28
N LYS A 119 -2.97 17.51 -16.82
CA LYS A 119 -2.41 18.73 -17.41
C LYS A 119 -0.88 18.77 -17.32
N ALA A 120 -0.31 18.36 -16.19
CA ALA A 120 1.14 18.26 -16.03
C ALA A 120 1.76 17.19 -16.96
N ALA A 121 1.06 16.09 -17.22
CA ALA A 121 1.53 15.05 -18.14
C ALA A 121 1.69 15.56 -19.59
N LEU A 122 0.80 16.44 -20.06
CA LEU A 122 0.88 17.05 -21.39
C LEU A 122 2.17 17.86 -21.59
N SER A 123 2.59 18.62 -20.58
CA SER A 123 3.78 19.47 -20.65
C SER A 123 5.08 18.71 -20.37
N ASN A 124 5.04 17.52 -19.79
CA ASN A 124 6.25 16.79 -19.41
C ASN A 124 6.92 16.15 -20.64
N PRO A 125 8.20 16.45 -20.95
CA PRO A 125 8.91 15.87 -22.09
C PRO A 125 9.20 14.37 -21.93
N ARG A 126 9.13 13.83 -20.70
CA ARG A 126 9.34 12.40 -20.41
C ARG A 126 8.11 11.54 -20.65
N VAL A 127 6.95 12.13 -20.92
CA VAL A 127 5.70 11.40 -21.16
C VAL A 127 5.59 11.09 -22.66
N SER A 128 5.19 9.86 -22.99
CA SER A 128 5.04 9.42 -24.39
C SER A 128 3.88 10.13 -25.10
N LYS A 129 3.87 10.10 -26.43
CA LYS A 129 2.82 10.74 -27.22
C LYS A 129 1.46 10.10 -26.95
N GLU A 130 1.42 8.78 -26.84
CA GLU A 130 0.22 8.00 -26.56
C GLU A 130 -0.35 8.34 -25.17
N ALA A 131 0.51 8.49 -24.16
CA ALA A 131 0.09 8.87 -22.82
C ALA A 131 -0.42 10.33 -22.76
N LYS A 132 0.18 11.23 -23.56
CA LYS A 132 -0.32 12.60 -23.71
C LYS A 132 -1.68 12.64 -24.40
N GLN A 133 -1.90 11.83 -25.43
CA GLN A 133 -3.20 11.74 -26.09
C GLN A 133 -4.27 11.30 -25.10
N HIS A 134 -4.01 10.23 -24.33
CA HIS A 134 -4.94 9.78 -23.29
C HIS A 134 -5.20 10.85 -22.22
N ALA A 135 -4.16 11.57 -21.79
CA ALA A 135 -4.32 12.68 -20.86
C ALA A 135 -5.21 13.80 -21.42
N GLN A 136 -5.10 14.07 -22.72
CA GLN A 136 -5.91 15.06 -23.41
C GLN A 136 -7.37 14.61 -23.52
N ASP A 137 -7.62 13.38 -23.97
CA ASP A 137 -8.96 12.81 -24.07
C ASP A 137 -9.68 12.82 -22.70
N TYR A 138 -8.95 12.54 -21.60
CA TYR A 138 -9.49 12.61 -20.25
C TYR A 138 -9.87 14.04 -19.85
N LEU A 139 -9.02 15.03 -20.14
CA LEU A 139 -9.32 16.44 -19.85
C LEU A 139 -10.51 16.95 -20.66
N ASP A 140 -10.63 16.55 -21.92
CA ASP A 140 -11.75 16.90 -22.79
C ASP A 140 -13.07 16.32 -22.25
N ALA A 141 -13.07 15.05 -21.83
CA ALA A 141 -14.23 14.39 -21.24
C ALA A 141 -14.70 15.04 -19.93
N HIS A 142 -13.78 15.65 -19.17
CA HIS A 142 -14.07 16.29 -17.88
C HIS A 142 -14.16 17.83 -17.99
N GLY A 143 -14.19 18.39 -19.20
CA GLY A 143 -14.36 19.83 -19.44
C GLY A 143 -13.22 20.70 -18.91
N ALA A 144 -12.03 20.13 -18.72
CA ALA A 144 -10.86 20.78 -18.13
C ALA A 144 -9.83 21.22 -19.18
N THR A 145 -10.29 21.50 -20.40
CA THR A 145 -9.45 21.91 -21.52
C THR A 145 -8.79 23.25 -21.21
N ALA A 146 -7.46 23.31 -21.33
CA ALA A 146 -6.71 24.55 -21.18
C ALA A 146 -6.93 25.41 -22.43
N ASP A 147 -7.82 26.41 -22.31
CA ASP A 147 -7.80 27.59 -23.19
C ASP A 147 -6.50 28.39 -22.98
#